data_AF-G6YTL4-F1
#
_entry.id   AF-G6YTL4-F1
#
_cell.length_a   1.000
_cell.length_b   1.000
_cell.length_c   1.000
_cell.angle_alpha   90.00
_cell.angle_beta   90.00
_cell.angle_gamma   90.00
#
_symmetry.space_group_name_H-M   'P 1'
#
loop_
_entity.id
_entity.type
_entity.pdbx_description
1 polymer ?
#
loop_
_entity_poly.entity_id
_entity_poly.type
_entity_poly.pdbx_seq_one_letter_code
_entity_poly.pdbx_strand_id
1 'polypeptide(L)'
;MAENQSKAATRANSPAQAPVLRPGRAADPVPAPVEAGSQPSAPAAGADAAKGAETLPVDQAPDTATGSEEASGGDQHRDAGSSKPERILAESRQRKLRLMLRQCDRVLLMDFELLAMNGWPDNFTMAEARRGRDLWLFSALIAAAIFLSGLTGFVPAWIAGGGFGAFVIILLLGIPAVRRIYTTKPSYLDLLMTRQRMLREARQHVAHLEGSDGLIWQCARMSDFNPALKNTRFGHLLRLSENRVLARQLTRREHVRLYLIYLLEAEKAYSRVQKAFFEGNQEAIDQGWEEVAAEPEPRT
;
A
#
# COMPACT_ATOMS: atom_id res chain seq x y z
N MET A 1 -37.49 56.38 -15.41
CA MET A 1 -37.67 55.96 -14.00
C MET A 1 -37.21 54.51 -13.95
N ALA A 2 -36.01 54.15 -13.49
CA ALA A 2 -35.42 54.44 -12.16
C ALA A 2 -36.39 53.98 -11.05
N GLU A 3 -36.11 53.05 -10.15
CA GLU A 3 -34.84 52.43 -9.72
C GLU A 3 -35.13 51.08 -9.00
N ASN A 4 -34.20 50.18 -8.63
CA ASN A 4 -32.73 50.14 -8.60
C ASN A 4 -32.23 48.66 -8.77
N GLN A 5 -30.95 48.43 -9.10
CA GLN A 5 -30.22 47.16 -8.94
C GLN A 5 -29.00 47.39 -8.02
N SER A 6 -28.93 46.80 -6.82
CA SER A 6 -27.75 47.01 -5.93
C SER A 6 -27.60 46.03 -4.75
N LYS A 7 -27.55 44.71 -4.98
CA LYS A 7 -27.00 43.73 -4.00
C LYS A 7 -26.06 42.68 -4.59
N ALA A 8 -25.38 43.01 -5.69
CA ALA A 8 -24.19 42.32 -6.16
C ALA A 8 -23.03 43.33 -6.21
N ALA A 9 -21.83 42.88 -5.82
CA ALA A 9 -20.60 43.67 -5.66
C ALA A 9 -20.64 44.83 -4.63
N THR A 10 -20.04 44.61 -3.45
CA THR A 10 -18.83 45.33 -3.00
C THR A 10 -18.16 44.52 -1.88
N ARG A 11 -16.82 44.61 -1.77
CA ARG A 11 -15.95 44.01 -0.72
C ARG A 11 -15.68 42.50 -0.81
N ALA A 12 -15.07 42.12 -1.94
CA ALA A 12 -13.83 41.37 -1.82
C ALA A 12 -12.74 42.29 -1.20
N ASN A 13 -12.11 41.86 -0.09
CA ASN A 13 -10.73 42.22 0.32
C ASN A 13 -10.41 41.63 1.70
N SER A 14 -9.78 40.46 1.72
CA SER A 14 -8.82 40.01 2.75
C SER A 14 -8.08 38.76 2.23
N PRO A 15 -6.75 38.63 2.45
CA PRO A 15 -5.93 37.64 1.75
C PRO A 15 -5.97 36.23 2.36
N ALA A 16 -5.43 35.27 1.60
CA ALA A 16 -5.44 33.84 1.89
C ALA A 16 -4.82 33.48 3.25
N GLN A 17 -5.51 32.62 4.01
CA GLN A 17 -4.92 31.85 5.10
C GLN A 17 -4.49 30.48 4.59
N ALA A 18 -3.19 30.20 4.72
CA ALA A 18 -2.60 28.89 4.44
C ALA A 18 -3.13 27.81 5.42
N PRO A 19 -3.12 26.51 5.06
CA PRO A 19 -3.56 25.45 5.94
C PRO A 19 -2.62 25.31 7.15
N VAL A 20 -3.07 25.79 8.31
CA VAL A 20 -2.33 25.67 9.57
C VAL A 20 -2.32 24.21 10.03
N LEU A 21 -1.14 23.61 10.07
CA LEU A 21 -0.92 22.31 10.70
C LEU A 21 -1.22 22.41 12.21
N ARG A 22 -2.03 21.48 12.73
CA ARG A 22 -2.27 21.37 14.18
C ARG A 22 -0.94 21.10 14.89
N PRO A 23 -0.56 21.86 15.93
CA PRO A 23 0.61 21.52 16.73
C PRO A 23 0.42 20.14 17.36
N GLY A 24 1.43 19.30 17.23
CA GLY A 24 1.41 17.93 17.72
C GLY A 24 1.36 17.88 19.25
N ARG A 25 0.77 16.79 19.76
CA ARG A 25 0.89 16.36 21.17
C ARG A 25 2.37 16.28 21.54
N ALA A 26 2.75 16.82 22.69
CA ALA A 26 4.13 16.77 23.18
C ALA A 26 4.65 15.32 23.27
N ALA A 27 5.93 15.14 22.95
CA ALA A 27 6.63 13.86 23.07
C ALA A 27 6.82 13.47 24.54
N ASP A 28 7.01 12.17 24.79
CA ASP A 28 7.37 11.65 26.11
C ASP A 28 8.69 12.25 26.62
N PRO A 29 8.84 12.48 27.95
CA PRO A 29 10.04 13.07 28.50
C PRO A 29 11.25 12.11 28.40
N VAL A 30 12.33 12.64 27.83
CA VAL A 30 13.64 11.97 27.76
C VAL A 30 14.29 11.94 29.16
N PRO A 31 14.99 10.86 29.56
CA PRO A 31 15.68 10.81 30.85
C PRO A 31 16.75 11.90 31.00
N ALA A 32 16.85 12.48 32.20
CA ALA A 32 17.81 13.53 32.51
C ALA A 32 19.27 12.99 32.57
N PRO A 33 20.29 13.85 32.37
CA PRO A 33 21.70 13.43 32.43
C PRO A 33 22.14 13.08 33.85
N VAL A 34 23.11 12.17 33.95
CA VAL A 34 23.73 11.77 35.22
C VAL A 34 24.75 12.83 35.65
N GLU A 35 24.55 13.45 36.83
CA GLU A 35 25.60 14.27 37.45
C GLU A 35 26.71 13.40 38.04
N ALA A 36 27.95 13.84 37.85
CA ALA A 36 29.13 13.14 38.34
C ALA A 36 29.46 13.52 39.78
N GLY A 37 29.62 12.53 40.67
CA GLY A 37 30.18 12.78 42.00
C GLY A 37 29.89 11.70 43.04
N SER A 38 30.68 10.62 43.05
CA SER A 38 31.10 9.86 44.24
C SER A 38 31.94 8.63 43.87
N GLN A 39 33.25 8.72 44.04
CA GLN A 39 34.11 7.56 44.34
C GLN A 39 33.94 7.23 45.85
N PRO A 40 34.07 5.96 46.29
CA PRO A 40 35.40 5.35 46.42
C PRO A 40 35.50 3.82 46.24
N SER A 41 36.76 3.36 46.31
CA SER A 41 37.23 2.01 46.70
C SER A 41 37.35 0.92 45.62
N ALA A 42 38.60 0.70 45.20
CA ALA A 42 39.12 -0.59 44.72
C ALA A 42 39.39 -1.54 45.95
N PRO A 43 39.81 -2.83 45.82
CA PRO A 43 41.05 -3.21 45.10
C PRO A 43 41.16 -4.61 44.42
N ALA A 44 42.12 -4.66 43.48
CA ALA A 44 43.14 -5.72 43.24
C ALA A 44 42.89 -7.04 42.46
N ALA A 45 44.01 -7.47 41.84
CA ALA A 45 44.34 -8.73 41.14
C ALA A 45 43.69 -8.98 39.74
N GLY A 46 44.45 -9.23 38.66
CA GLY A 46 45.92 -9.20 38.49
C GLY A 46 46.36 -9.35 37.00
N ALA A 47 47.62 -8.99 36.74
CA ALA A 47 48.66 -9.62 35.88
C ALA A 47 48.23 -10.57 34.71
N ASP A 48 48.82 -10.58 33.51
CA ASP A 48 50.10 -10.06 32.97
C ASP A 48 49.91 -9.58 31.51
N ALA A 49 50.58 -8.52 31.00
CA ALA A 49 51.92 -8.48 30.39
C ALA A 49 52.07 -9.29 29.05
N ALA A 50 52.75 -8.84 27.99
CA ALA A 50 53.54 -7.62 27.77
C ALA A 50 53.79 -7.33 26.26
N LYS A 51 54.08 -6.05 25.93
CA LYS A 51 55.02 -5.49 24.91
C LYS A 51 55.00 -6.01 23.44
N GLY A 52 55.17 -5.16 22.41
CA GLY A 52 55.30 -3.70 22.40
C GLY A 52 55.79 -3.11 21.06
N ALA A 53 55.69 -1.77 20.96
CA ALA A 53 56.44 -0.79 20.14
C ALA A 53 56.28 -0.84 18.60
N GLU A 54 55.79 0.21 17.91
CA GLU A 54 56.37 1.57 17.66
C GLU A 54 57.62 1.53 16.75
N THR A 55 57.85 2.42 15.75
CA THR A 55 57.22 3.67 15.26
C THR A 55 57.67 3.87 13.77
N LEU A 56 56.82 4.28 12.81
CA LEU A 56 56.61 5.65 12.23
C LEU A 56 57.79 6.26 11.40
N PRO A 57 57.54 7.22 10.46
CA PRO A 57 58.10 7.20 9.08
C PRO A 57 58.98 8.43 8.72
N VAL A 58 59.33 8.63 7.42
CA VAL A 58 59.42 9.94 6.70
C VAL A 58 59.77 9.77 5.19
N ASP A 59 59.46 10.80 4.37
CA ASP A 59 59.56 10.96 2.90
C ASP A 59 60.95 10.81 2.22
N GLN A 60 60.98 10.73 0.87
CA GLN A 60 61.51 11.78 -0.06
C GLN A 60 61.47 11.38 -1.57
N ALA A 61 61.27 12.36 -2.48
CA ALA A 61 61.38 12.26 -3.96
C ALA A 61 62.49 13.23 -4.48
N PRO A 62 63.04 13.14 -5.73
CA PRO A 62 62.38 13.68 -6.95
C PRO A 62 62.82 13.08 -8.35
N ASP A 63 62.44 13.76 -9.45
CA ASP A 63 62.72 13.54 -10.89
C ASP A 63 64.22 13.51 -11.31
N THR A 64 64.71 13.15 -12.52
CA THR A 64 64.26 13.54 -13.89
C THR A 64 64.94 12.74 -15.05
N ALA A 65 64.20 12.49 -16.14
CA ALA A 65 64.53 12.32 -17.59
C ALA A 65 65.88 11.79 -18.14
N THR A 66 65.81 10.98 -19.22
CA THR A 66 66.33 11.25 -20.61
C THR A 66 65.66 10.28 -21.62
N GLY A 67 65.61 10.64 -22.93
CA GLY A 67 64.88 9.95 -24.01
C GLY A 67 65.39 8.55 -24.45
N SER A 68 64.85 7.92 -25.52
CA SER A 68 64.21 8.52 -26.71
C SER A 68 63.12 7.68 -27.40
N GLU A 69 62.16 8.41 -27.98
CA GLU A 69 61.44 8.23 -29.26
C GLU A 69 61.15 6.83 -29.86
N GLU A 70 59.84 6.55 -29.93
CA GLU A 70 59.06 6.02 -31.06
C GLU A 70 59.62 4.92 -32.00
N ALA A 71 58.95 3.76 -31.98
CA ALA A 71 58.61 3.03 -33.20
C ALA A 71 57.21 2.38 -33.07
N SER A 72 56.26 2.82 -33.91
CA SER A 72 54.91 2.26 -34.02
C SER A 72 54.93 0.81 -34.53
N GLY A 73 54.07 -0.06 -34.00
CA GLY A 73 54.13 -1.50 -34.31
C GLY A 73 52.97 -2.38 -33.84
N GLY A 74 51.73 -1.92 -33.99
CA GLY A 74 50.53 -2.77 -34.06
C GLY A 74 50.30 -3.85 -32.99
N ASP A 75 49.61 -3.50 -31.91
CA ASP A 75 49.10 -4.47 -30.93
C ASP A 75 47.56 -4.42 -30.81
N GLN A 76 46.89 -4.42 -31.98
CA GLN A 76 45.43 -4.39 -32.09
C GLN A 76 44.81 -5.79 -31.90
N HIS A 77 45.29 -6.55 -30.91
CA HIS A 77 44.74 -7.87 -30.57
C HIS A 77 44.94 -8.31 -29.11
N ARG A 78 44.62 -7.43 -28.14
CA ARG A 78 44.73 -7.75 -26.70
C ARG A 78 43.44 -7.71 -25.85
N ASP A 79 42.31 -7.25 -26.37
CA ASP A 79 41.04 -7.17 -25.60
C ASP A 79 40.01 -8.29 -25.86
N ALA A 80 40.30 -9.23 -26.78
CA ALA A 80 39.44 -10.39 -27.05
C ALA A 80 39.38 -11.42 -25.91
N GLY A 81 40.20 -11.24 -24.86
CA GLY A 81 40.20 -12.05 -23.64
C GLY A 81 39.31 -11.48 -22.52
N SER A 82 39.35 -10.16 -22.28
CA SER A 82 38.61 -9.50 -21.20
C SER A 82 37.10 -9.40 -21.48
N SER A 83 36.74 -9.15 -22.74
CA SER A 83 35.35 -8.98 -23.19
C SER A 83 34.49 -10.25 -23.07
N LYS A 84 35.08 -11.44 -23.08
CA LYS A 84 34.35 -12.72 -23.02
C LYS A 84 33.61 -12.95 -21.68
N PRO A 85 34.25 -12.89 -20.50
CA PRO A 85 33.55 -13.02 -19.23
C PRO A 85 32.52 -11.90 -19.00
N GLU A 86 32.83 -10.67 -19.41
CA GLU A 86 31.93 -9.52 -19.27
C GLU A 86 30.66 -9.68 -20.10
N ARG A 87 30.78 -10.12 -21.36
CA ARG A 87 29.65 -10.45 -22.25
C ARG A 87 28.76 -11.55 -21.67
N ILE A 88 29.34 -12.62 -21.12
CA ILE A 88 28.57 -13.71 -20.46
C ILE A 88 27.83 -13.18 -19.22
N LEU A 89 28.46 -12.31 -18.44
CA LEU A 89 27.81 -11.68 -17.28
C LEU A 89 26.67 -10.76 -17.71
N ALA A 90 26.87 -9.92 -18.73
CA ALA A 90 25.83 -9.04 -19.29
C ALA A 90 24.64 -9.85 -19.82
N GLU A 91 24.90 -10.91 -20.59
CA GLU A 91 23.86 -11.81 -21.09
C GLU A 91 23.07 -12.46 -19.95
N SER A 92 23.75 -12.94 -18.90
CA SER A 92 23.09 -13.53 -17.73
C SER A 92 22.19 -12.52 -17.00
N ARG A 93 22.60 -11.24 -16.93
CA ARG A 93 21.81 -10.14 -16.37
C ARG A 93 20.58 -9.85 -17.25
N GLN A 94 20.75 -9.74 -18.57
CA GLN A 94 19.65 -9.48 -19.49
C GLN A 94 18.60 -10.60 -19.48
N ARG A 95 19.04 -11.87 -19.53
CA ARG A 95 18.16 -13.04 -19.38
C ARG A 95 17.39 -13.01 -18.04
N LYS A 96 18.05 -12.62 -16.94
CA LYS A 96 17.42 -12.46 -15.61
C LYS A 96 16.36 -11.36 -15.60
N LEU A 97 16.65 -10.20 -16.20
CA LEU A 97 15.72 -9.05 -16.28
C LEU A 97 14.50 -9.37 -17.15
N ARG A 98 14.69 -9.96 -18.34
CA ARG A 98 13.58 -10.41 -19.22
C ARG A 98 12.66 -11.40 -18.50
N LEU A 99 13.23 -12.34 -17.74
CA LEU A 99 12.46 -13.29 -16.94
C LEU A 99 11.68 -12.61 -15.80
N MET A 100 12.29 -11.65 -15.09
CA MET A 100 11.58 -10.87 -14.06
C MET A 100 10.42 -10.07 -14.64
N LEU A 101 10.62 -9.38 -15.77
CA LEU A 101 9.59 -8.62 -16.45
C LEU A 101 8.43 -9.55 -16.86
N ARG A 102 8.71 -10.65 -17.56
CA ARG A 102 7.66 -11.61 -17.97
C ARG A 102 6.88 -12.21 -16.79
N GLN A 103 7.51 -12.39 -15.63
CA GLN A 103 6.84 -12.87 -14.40
C GLN A 103 5.97 -11.77 -13.76
N CYS A 104 6.48 -10.53 -13.72
CA CYS A 104 5.84 -9.42 -13.02
C CYS A 104 4.91 -8.55 -13.89
N ASP A 105 4.84 -8.79 -15.20
CA ASP A 105 4.02 -8.04 -16.16
C ASP A 105 2.56 -7.90 -15.71
N ARG A 106 2.04 -8.93 -15.05
CA ARG A 106 0.67 -8.97 -14.51
C ARG A 106 0.37 -7.92 -13.43
N VAL A 107 1.39 -7.29 -12.84
CA VAL A 107 1.20 -6.12 -11.96
C VAL A 107 0.51 -4.97 -12.72
N LEU A 108 0.77 -4.83 -14.03
CA LEU A 108 0.16 -3.79 -14.87
C LEU A 108 -1.34 -4.02 -15.12
N LEU A 109 -1.86 -5.22 -14.88
CA LEU A 109 -3.29 -5.56 -15.02
C LEU A 109 -4.10 -5.30 -13.74
N MET A 110 -3.52 -4.59 -12.77
CA MET A 110 -4.15 -4.15 -11.52
C MET A 110 -5.29 -3.14 -11.78
N ASP A 111 -6.49 -3.46 -11.31
CA ASP A 111 -7.57 -2.48 -11.19
C ASP A 111 -7.47 -1.72 -9.85
N PHE A 112 -7.05 -0.45 -9.91
CA PHE A 112 -6.92 0.40 -8.74
C PHE A 112 -8.26 0.67 -8.03
N GLU A 113 -9.34 0.96 -8.75
CA GLU A 113 -10.62 1.34 -8.13
C GLU A 113 -11.25 0.17 -7.38
N LEU A 114 -11.19 -1.01 -7.98
CA LEU A 114 -11.69 -2.26 -7.41
C LEU A 114 -10.90 -2.65 -6.14
N LEU A 115 -9.57 -2.50 -6.13
CA LEU A 115 -8.73 -2.78 -4.96
C LEU A 115 -8.78 -1.70 -3.88
N ALA A 116 -8.88 -0.42 -4.25
CA ALA A 116 -8.95 0.69 -3.31
C ALA A 116 -10.23 0.63 -2.46
N MET A 117 -11.30 0.05 -3.03
CA MET A 117 -12.65 -0.02 -2.47
C MET A 117 -13.06 1.36 -1.94
N ASN A 118 -13.06 2.34 -2.85
CA ASN A 118 -13.31 3.74 -2.53
C ASN A 118 -14.69 3.91 -1.84
N GLY A 119 -15.74 3.33 -2.44
CA GLY A 119 -17.10 3.32 -1.91
C GLY A 119 -17.40 2.39 -0.73
N TRP A 120 -16.40 1.90 0.01
CA TRP A 120 -16.63 1.03 1.18
C TRP A 120 -17.50 1.74 2.23
N PRO A 121 -18.68 1.21 2.60
CA PRO A 121 -19.59 1.91 3.49
C PRO A 121 -18.99 2.02 4.90
N ASP A 122 -18.99 3.23 5.43
CA ASP A 122 -18.33 3.58 6.69
C ASP A 122 -18.99 2.97 7.94
N ASN A 123 -18.27 2.94 9.06
CA ASN A 123 -18.80 2.48 10.34
C ASN A 123 -19.85 3.44 10.91
N PHE A 124 -19.79 4.74 10.61
CA PHE A 124 -20.81 5.70 11.03
C PHE A 124 -22.18 5.41 10.37
N THR A 125 -22.20 5.23 9.04
CA THR A 125 -23.45 4.96 8.30
C THR A 125 -24.05 3.60 8.69
N MET A 126 -23.20 2.61 8.99
CA MET A 126 -23.62 1.33 9.57
C MET A 126 -24.26 1.49 10.97
N ALA A 127 -23.72 2.37 11.82
CA ALA A 127 -24.28 2.64 13.14
C ALA A 127 -25.61 3.41 13.06
N GLU A 128 -25.72 4.38 12.14
CA GLU A 128 -26.97 5.09 11.87
C GLU A 128 -28.06 4.13 11.33
N ALA A 129 -27.73 3.30 10.34
CA ALA A 129 -28.65 2.31 9.78
C ALA A 129 -29.09 1.27 10.81
N ARG A 130 -28.20 0.86 11.72
CA ARG A 130 -28.54 0.01 12.88
C ARG A 130 -29.51 0.71 13.82
N ARG A 131 -29.20 1.94 14.27
CA ARG A 131 -30.09 2.73 15.14
C ARG A 131 -31.48 2.92 14.54
N GLY A 132 -31.58 3.24 13.24
CA GLY A 132 -32.86 3.40 12.55
C GLY A 132 -33.69 2.11 12.52
N ARG A 133 -33.05 0.95 12.31
CA ARG A 133 -33.72 -0.36 12.40
C ARG A 133 -34.15 -0.67 13.82
N ASP A 134 -33.28 -0.44 14.80
CA ASP A 134 -33.54 -0.80 16.19
C ASP A 134 -34.66 0.08 16.78
N LEU A 135 -34.68 1.39 16.48
CA LEU A 135 -35.79 2.30 16.82
C LEU A 135 -37.12 1.87 16.20
N TRP A 136 -37.12 1.37 14.95
CA TRP A 136 -38.30 0.83 14.29
C TRP A 136 -38.79 -0.47 14.95
N LEU A 137 -37.88 -1.36 15.37
CA LEU A 137 -38.23 -2.56 16.14
C LEU A 137 -38.78 -2.19 17.53
N PHE A 138 -38.21 -1.19 18.20
CA PHE A 138 -38.72 -0.70 19.49
C PHE A 138 -40.12 -0.10 19.37
N SER A 139 -40.40 0.71 18.35
CA SER A 139 -41.76 1.25 18.16
C SER A 139 -42.77 0.16 17.80
N ALA A 140 -42.39 -0.83 16.98
CA ALA A 140 -43.22 -1.99 16.69
C ALA A 140 -43.52 -2.83 17.95
N LEU A 141 -42.51 -3.05 18.79
CA LEU A 141 -42.64 -3.80 20.05
C LEU A 141 -43.55 -3.07 21.05
N ILE A 142 -43.39 -1.75 21.19
CA ILE A 142 -44.25 -0.93 22.07
C ILE A 142 -45.71 -0.97 21.58
N ALA A 143 -45.96 -0.81 20.27
CA ALA A 143 -47.30 -0.88 19.71
C ALA A 143 -47.93 -2.28 19.88
N ALA A 144 -47.14 -3.36 19.70
CA ALA A 144 -47.58 -4.72 19.96
C ALA A 144 -47.92 -4.95 21.45
N ALA A 145 -47.11 -4.43 22.37
CA ALA A 145 -47.35 -4.53 23.81
C ALA A 145 -48.64 -3.80 24.24
N ILE A 146 -48.91 -2.62 23.67
CA ILE A 146 -50.17 -1.89 23.89
C ILE A 146 -51.37 -2.71 23.38
N PHE A 147 -51.27 -3.29 22.18
CA PHE A 147 -52.32 -4.15 21.62
C PHE A 147 -52.58 -5.41 22.47
N LEU A 148 -51.52 -6.11 22.88
CA LEU A 148 -51.60 -7.29 23.75
C LEU A 148 -52.22 -6.95 25.12
N SER A 149 -51.86 -5.82 25.72
CA SER A 149 -52.44 -5.33 26.98
C SER A 149 -53.93 -4.93 26.83
N GLY A 150 -54.32 -4.46 25.65
CA GLY A 150 -55.72 -4.25 25.29
C GLY A 150 -56.53 -5.55 25.20
N LEU A 151 -55.95 -6.61 24.62
CA LEU A 151 -56.59 -7.93 24.53
C LEU A 151 -56.81 -8.58 25.91
N THR A 152 -55.94 -8.31 26.89
CA THR A 152 -56.12 -8.80 28.28
C THR A 152 -57.09 -7.95 29.11
N GLY A 153 -57.73 -6.93 28.52
CA GLY A 153 -58.70 -6.07 29.19
C GLY A 153 -58.08 -5.05 30.15
N PHE A 154 -56.75 -4.93 30.19
CA PHE A 154 -56.03 -4.02 31.09
C PHE A 154 -56.06 -2.56 30.59
N VAL A 155 -56.43 -2.34 29.32
CA VAL A 155 -56.42 -1.04 28.64
C VAL A 155 -57.72 -0.85 27.84
N PRO A 156 -58.35 0.35 27.85
CA PRO A 156 -59.57 0.63 27.08
C PRO A 156 -59.49 0.29 25.59
N ALA A 157 -60.60 -0.25 25.05
CA ALA A 157 -60.68 -0.76 23.68
C ALA A 157 -60.29 0.26 22.57
N TRP A 158 -60.55 1.56 22.78
CA TRP A 158 -60.17 2.62 21.83
C TRP A 158 -58.64 2.80 21.74
N ILE A 159 -57.93 2.64 22.86
CA ILE A 159 -56.46 2.66 22.91
C ILE A 159 -55.90 1.36 22.32
N ALA A 160 -56.54 0.21 22.59
CA ALA A 160 -56.17 -1.08 22.00
C ALA A 160 -56.26 -1.06 20.46
N GLY A 161 -57.37 -0.53 19.91
CA GLY A 161 -57.55 -0.34 18.47
C GLY A 161 -56.57 0.66 17.85
N GLY A 162 -56.27 1.76 18.55
CA GLY A 162 -55.24 2.71 18.14
C GLY A 162 -53.84 2.08 18.10
N GLY A 163 -53.49 1.28 19.11
CA GLY A 163 -52.25 0.51 19.17
C GLY A 163 -52.12 -0.50 18.03
N PHE A 164 -53.21 -1.20 17.70
CA PHE A 164 -53.26 -2.11 16.54
C PHE A 164 -53.04 -1.37 15.21
N GLY A 165 -53.74 -0.26 14.99
CA GLY A 165 -53.56 0.57 13.79
C GLY A 165 -52.13 1.09 13.63
N ALA A 166 -51.55 1.62 14.72
CA ALA A 166 -50.17 2.05 14.75
C ALA A 166 -49.19 0.88 14.47
N PHE A 167 -49.42 -0.29 15.07
CA PHE A 167 -48.62 -1.49 14.84
C PHE A 167 -48.61 -1.90 13.36
N VAL A 168 -49.76 -1.97 12.70
CA VAL A 168 -49.87 -2.32 11.28
C VAL A 168 -49.17 -1.29 10.38
N ILE A 169 -49.32 0.01 10.65
CA ILE A 169 -48.64 1.08 9.90
C ILE A 169 -47.11 0.99 10.06
N ILE A 170 -46.62 0.79 11.29
CA ILE A 170 -45.19 0.61 11.56
C ILE A 170 -44.68 -0.64 10.83
N LEU A 171 -45.43 -1.75 10.85
CA LEU A 171 -45.03 -3.00 10.20
C LEU A 171 -44.94 -2.86 8.67
N LEU A 172 -45.89 -2.16 8.04
CA LEU A 172 -45.82 -1.80 6.61
C LEU A 172 -44.59 -0.94 6.29
N LEU A 173 -44.21 0.00 7.16
CA LEU A 173 -43.01 0.84 7.00
C LEU A 173 -41.69 0.05 7.11
N GLY A 174 -41.74 -1.16 7.66
CA GLY A 174 -40.60 -2.11 7.68
C GLY A 174 -40.38 -2.85 6.37
N ILE A 175 -41.40 -2.94 5.51
CA ILE A 175 -41.30 -3.64 4.22
C ILE A 175 -40.36 -2.84 3.31
N PRO A 176 -39.27 -3.43 2.79
CA PRO A 176 -38.27 -2.69 2.02
C PRO A 176 -38.83 -2.05 0.75
N ALA A 177 -39.88 -2.64 0.15
CA ALA A 177 -40.59 -2.04 -0.97
C ALA A 177 -41.25 -0.70 -0.60
N VAL A 178 -42.15 -0.69 0.40
CA VAL A 178 -42.84 0.53 0.88
C VAL A 178 -41.82 1.56 1.38
N ARG A 179 -40.83 1.10 2.16
CA ARG A 179 -39.75 1.94 2.68
C ARG A 179 -38.96 2.63 1.57
N ARG A 180 -38.71 1.98 0.43
CA ARG A 180 -37.93 2.54 -0.69
C ARG A 180 -38.64 3.67 -1.44
N ILE A 181 -39.98 3.77 -1.35
CA ILE A 181 -40.73 4.94 -1.84
C ILE A 181 -40.55 6.13 -0.88
N TYR A 182 -40.57 5.89 0.44
CA TYR A 182 -40.57 6.95 1.46
C TYR A 182 -39.18 7.37 1.98
N THR A 183 -38.15 6.55 1.82
CA THR A 183 -36.78 6.92 2.19
C THR A 183 -35.73 6.29 1.28
N THR A 184 -34.79 7.13 0.85
CA THR A 184 -33.61 6.75 0.06
C THR A 184 -32.46 6.22 0.93
N LYS A 185 -32.60 6.21 2.26
CA LYS A 185 -31.54 5.72 3.17
C LYS A 185 -31.36 4.20 3.05
N PRO A 186 -30.16 3.70 2.68
CA PRO A 186 -29.90 2.26 2.51
C PRO A 186 -30.15 1.50 3.81
N SER A 187 -30.61 0.25 3.71
CA SER A 187 -30.83 -0.57 4.90
C SER A 187 -29.50 -1.13 5.44
N TYR A 188 -29.48 -1.50 6.71
CA TYR A 188 -28.32 -2.13 7.34
C TYR A 188 -27.90 -3.44 6.62
N LEU A 189 -28.85 -4.19 6.06
CA LEU A 189 -28.56 -5.39 5.28
C LEU A 189 -27.95 -5.05 3.91
N ASP A 190 -28.43 -4.01 3.23
CA ASP A 190 -27.84 -3.56 1.96
C ASP A 190 -26.38 -3.14 2.13
N LEU A 191 -26.07 -2.43 3.22
CA LEU A 191 -24.69 -2.03 3.55
C LEU A 191 -23.80 -3.26 3.85
N LEU A 192 -24.32 -4.27 4.56
CA LEU A 192 -23.61 -5.54 4.79
C LEU A 192 -23.38 -6.32 3.49
N MET A 193 -24.41 -6.47 2.65
CA MET A 193 -24.31 -7.14 1.35
C MET A 193 -23.32 -6.41 0.44
N THR A 194 -23.32 -5.07 0.45
CA THR A 194 -22.35 -4.24 -0.28
C THR A 194 -20.92 -4.49 0.19
N ARG A 195 -20.64 -4.50 1.50
CA ARG A 195 -19.31 -4.86 2.05
C ARG A 195 -18.87 -6.26 1.60
N GLN A 196 -19.76 -7.25 1.69
CA GLN A 196 -19.47 -8.63 1.29
C GLN A 196 -19.31 -8.79 -0.23
N ARG A 197 -19.98 -7.95 -1.03
CA ARG A 197 -19.86 -7.93 -2.49
C ARG A 197 -18.51 -7.35 -2.90
N MET A 198 -18.17 -6.13 -2.46
CA MET A 198 -16.87 -5.49 -2.74
C MET A 198 -15.70 -6.38 -2.32
N LEU A 199 -15.78 -7.02 -1.13
CA LEU A 199 -14.73 -7.94 -0.67
C LEU A 199 -14.66 -9.25 -1.49
N ARG A 200 -15.78 -9.71 -2.07
CA ARG A 200 -15.76 -10.87 -3.00
C ARG A 200 -15.14 -10.49 -4.33
N GLU A 201 -15.56 -9.37 -4.91
CA GLU A 201 -15.03 -8.83 -6.16
C GLU A 201 -13.51 -8.58 -6.05
N ALA A 202 -13.07 -7.91 -4.97
CA ALA A 202 -11.65 -7.73 -4.66
C ALA A 202 -10.89 -9.06 -4.52
N ARG A 203 -11.40 -10.02 -3.75
CA ARG A 203 -10.75 -11.34 -3.64
C ARG A 203 -10.71 -12.10 -4.96
N GLN A 204 -11.72 -11.97 -5.81
CA GLN A 204 -11.76 -12.60 -7.13
C GLN A 204 -10.76 -11.95 -8.09
N HIS A 205 -10.61 -10.63 -8.06
CA HIS A 205 -9.58 -9.94 -8.83
C HIS A 205 -8.16 -10.30 -8.34
N VAL A 206 -7.93 -10.37 -7.03
CA VAL A 206 -6.64 -10.85 -6.49
C VAL A 206 -6.39 -12.33 -6.81
N ALA A 207 -7.40 -13.19 -6.72
CA ALA A 207 -7.30 -14.58 -7.16
C ALA A 207 -6.99 -14.71 -8.66
N HIS A 208 -7.52 -13.79 -9.47
CA HIS A 208 -7.11 -13.64 -10.85
C HIS A 208 -5.63 -13.26 -10.89
N LEU A 209 -5.23 -12.06 -10.45
CA LEU A 209 -3.86 -11.52 -10.53
C LEU A 209 -2.76 -12.48 -10.03
N GLU A 210 -2.93 -13.11 -8.86
CA GLU A 210 -1.93 -14.04 -8.30
C GLU A 210 -1.72 -15.29 -9.18
N GLY A 211 -2.76 -15.74 -9.89
CA GLY A 211 -2.71 -16.92 -10.76
C GLY A 211 -2.32 -18.21 -10.03
N SER A 212 -1.61 -19.08 -10.75
CA SER A 212 -1.08 -20.34 -10.19
C SER A 212 0.18 -20.15 -9.35
N ASP A 213 0.96 -19.09 -9.61
CA ASP A 213 2.37 -19.04 -9.22
C ASP A 213 2.67 -18.06 -8.08
N GLY A 214 1.75 -17.14 -7.76
CA GLY A 214 1.89 -16.14 -6.71
C GLY A 214 2.64 -14.89 -7.19
N LEU A 215 1.90 -13.96 -7.78
CA LEU A 215 2.43 -12.71 -8.33
C LEU A 215 3.31 -11.95 -7.31
N ILE A 216 2.82 -11.76 -6.08
CA ILE A 216 3.57 -11.04 -5.04
C ILE A 216 4.89 -11.73 -4.69
N TRP A 217 4.94 -13.07 -4.64
CA TRP A 217 6.19 -13.80 -4.42
C TRP A 217 7.18 -13.65 -5.58
N GLN A 218 6.70 -13.56 -6.82
CA GLN A 218 7.56 -13.26 -7.98
C GLN A 218 8.08 -11.82 -7.93
N CYS A 219 7.21 -10.85 -7.64
CA CYS A 219 7.59 -9.43 -7.51
C CYS A 219 8.61 -9.16 -6.41
N ALA A 220 8.68 -10.01 -5.38
CA ALA A 220 9.73 -9.96 -4.35
C ALA A 220 11.15 -10.00 -4.94
N ARG A 221 11.34 -10.58 -6.13
CA ARG A 221 12.63 -10.64 -6.83
C ARG A 221 13.07 -9.28 -7.40
N MET A 222 12.15 -8.36 -7.65
CA MET A 222 12.43 -6.98 -8.10
C MET A 222 12.84 -6.05 -6.95
N SER A 223 12.92 -6.56 -5.73
CA SER A 223 13.18 -5.77 -4.52
C SER A 223 14.58 -5.17 -4.41
N ASP A 224 15.48 -5.53 -5.33
CA ASP A 224 16.78 -4.86 -5.51
C ASP A 224 16.61 -3.49 -6.21
N PHE A 225 15.56 -3.30 -7.02
CA PHE A 225 15.21 -2.03 -7.69
C PHE A 225 14.24 -1.17 -6.85
N ASN A 226 13.53 -1.77 -5.90
CA ASN A 226 12.74 -1.03 -4.90
C ASN A 226 12.80 -1.73 -3.52
N PRO A 227 13.63 -1.23 -2.57
CA PRO A 227 13.79 -1.85 -1.26
C PRO A 227 12.52 -1.78 -0.41
N ALA A 228 11.53 -0.95 -0.76
CA ALA A 228 10.22 -0.91 -0.10
C ALA A 228 9.52 -2.28 -0.12
N LEU A 229 9.77 -3.11 -1.14
CA LEU A 229 9.23 -4.47 -1.25
C LEU A 229 9.78 -5.44 -0.18
N LYS A 230 10.96 -5.15 0.42
CA LYS A 230 11.55 -5.95 1.52
C LYS A 230 11.00 -5.56 2.91
N ASN A 231 10.08 -4.59 3.00
CA ASN A 231 9.53 -4.11 4.28
C ASN A 231 8.79 -5.23 5.02
N THR A 232 9.07 -5.39 6.33
CA THR A 232 8.50 -6.43 7.19
C THR A 232 6.98 -6.46 7.21
N ARG A 233 6.32 -5.32 6.98
CA ARG A 233 4.85 -5.20 6.82
C ARG A 233 4.29 -6.12 5.72
N PHE A 234 5.07 -6.38 4.67
CA PHE A 234 4.67 -7.26 3.57
C PHE A 234 5.08 -8.73 3.77
N GLY A 235 5.87 -9.05 4.79
CA GLY A 235 6.38 -10.41 5.02
C GLY A 235 5.28 -11.46 5.20
N HIS A 236 4.16 -11.12 5.84
CA HIS A 236 3.00 -12.00 5.93
C HIS A 236 2.29 -12.17 4.58
N LEU A 237 2.17 -11.10 3.80
CA LEU A 237 1.57 -11.09 2.47
C LEU A 237 2.36 -11.99 1.49
N LEU A 238 3.69 -11.88 1.54
CA LEU A 238 4.64 -12.70 0.78
C LEU A 238 4.49 -14.19 1.09
N ARG A 239 4.50 -14.57 2.38
CA ARG A 239 4.28 -15.98 2.80
C ARG A 239 2.92 -16.53 2.36
N LEU A 240 1.88 -15.68 2.29
CA LEU A 240 0.57 -16.11 1.82
C LEU A 240 0.47 -16.25 0.29
N SER A 241 1.23 -15.45 -0.46
CA SER A 241 1.40 -15.57 -1.92
C SER A 241 2.17 -16.86 -2.26
N GLU A 242 3.30 -17.09 -1.57
CA GLU A 242 4.12 -18.31 -1.68
C GLU A 242 3.31 -19.59 -1.45
N ASN A 243 2.48 -19.61 -0.40
CA ASN A 243 1.58 -20.73 -0.10
C ASN A 243 0.32 -20.78 -0.99
N ARG A 244 0.11 -19.84 -1.90
CA ARG A 244 -1.05 -19.77 -2.82
C ARG A 244 -2.42 -19.73 -2.12
N VAL A 245 -2.46 -19.17 -0.89
CA VAL A 245 -3.70 -19.00 -0.09
C VAL A 245 -4.10 -17.53 0.05
N LEU A 246 -3.30 -16.59 -0.46
CA LEU A 246 -3.48 -15.15 -0.31
C LEU A 246 -4.92 -14.66 -0.57
N ALA A 247 -5.48 -14.96 -1.75
CA ALA A 247 -6.84 -14.55 -2.11
C ALA A 247 -7.94 -15.11 -1.20
N ARG A 248 -7.69 -16.25 -0.51
CA ARG A 248 -8.61 -16.83 0.48
C ARG A 248 -8.48 -16.15 1.85
N GLN A 249 -7.29 -15.68 2.22
CA GLN A 249 -7.05 -15.02 3.52
C GLN A 249 -7.32 -13.50 3.53
N LEU A 250 -7.58 -12.90 2.37
CA LEU A 250 -7.94 -11.48 2.20
C LEU A 250 -9.37 -11.15 2.70
N THR A 251 -9.65 -11.42 3.97
CA THR A 251 -10.98 -11.27 4.62
C THR A 251 -11.27 -9.87 5.17
N ARG A 252 -10.27 -8.99 5.27
CA ARG A 252 -10.38 -7.63 5.81
C ARG A 252 -9.99 -6.58 4.78
N ARG A 253 -10.66 -5.42 4.81
CA ARG A 253 -10.34 -4.25 3.95
C ARG A 253 -8.88 -3.83 4.09
N GLU A 254 -8.35 -3.88 5.31
CA GLU A 254 -6.95 -3.57 5.64
C GLU A 254 -5.96 -4.43 4.85
N HIS A 255 -6.21 -5.74 4.75
CA HIS A 255 -5.32 -6.66 4.03
C HIS A 255 -5.36 -6.41 2.51
N VAL A 256 -6.54 -6.10 1.95
CA VAL A 256 -6.67 -5.74 0.52
C VAL A 256 -6.01 -4.39 0.21
N ARG A 257 -6.11 -3.42 1.12
CA ARG A 257 -5.36 -2.15 1.01
C ARG A 257 -3.86 -2.35 1.10
N LEU A 258 -3.38 -3.23 2.00
CA LEU A 258 -1.96 -3.58 2.08
C LEU A 258 -1.48 -4.27 0.79
N TYR A 259 -2.31 -5.12 0.18
CA TYR A 259 -2.08 -5.73 -1.12
C TYR A 259 -1.97 -4.70 -2.24
N LEU A 260 -2.90 -3.73 -2.31
CA LEU A 260 -2.83 -2.62 -3.26
C LEU A 260 -1.54 -1.80 -3.10
N ILE A 261 -1.17 -1.43 -1.87
CA ILE A 261 0.06 -0.67 -1.60
C ILE A 261 1.29 -1.46 -2.07
N TYR A 262 1.32 -2.79 -1.86
CA TYR A 262 2.40 -3.63 -2.37
C TYR A 262 2.47 -3.61 -3.90
N LEU A 263 1.34 -3.79 -4.59
CA LEU A 263 1.30 -3.76 -6.06
C LEU A 263 1.73 -2.40 -6.62
N LEU A 264 1.34 -1.28 -6.01
CA LEU A 264 1.79 0.07 -6.43
C LEU A 264 3.31 0.27 -6.24
N GLU A 265 3.92 -0.34 -5.21
CA GLU A 265 5.38 -0.35 -5.05
C GLU A 265 6.06 -1.33 -6.01
N ALA A 266 5.40 -2.42 -6.40
CA ALA A 266 5.86 -3.37 -7.39
C ALA A 266 5.79 -2.82 -8.81
N GLU A 267 4.77 -2.00 -9.14
CA GLU A 267 4.63 -1.28 -10.41
C GLU A 267 5.79 -0.29 -10.60
N LYS A 268 6.10 0.51 -9.56
CA LYS A 268 7.29 1.37 -9.53
C LYS A 268 8.59 0.59 -9.72
N ALA A 269 8.69 -0.59 -9.10
CA ALA A 269 9.85 -1.47 -9.27
C ALA A 269 9.93 -1.99 -10.72
N TYR A 270 8.81 -2.43 -11.30
CA TYR A 270 8.70 -2.88 -12.67
C TYR A 270 9.15 -1.81 -13.66
N SER A 271 8.69 -0.57 -13.51
CA SER A 271 9.14 0.56 -14.35
C SER A 271 10.65 0.84 -14.24
N ARG A 272 11.29 0.56 -13.09
CA ARG A 272 12.74 0.66 -12.92
C ARG A 272 13.49 -0.51 -13.55
N VAL A 273 13.00 -1.74 -13.38
CA VAL A 273 13.52 -2.95 -14.03
C VAL A 273 13.48 -2.79 -15.55
N GLN A 274 12.37 -2.26 -16.08
CA GLN A 274 12.18 -2.03 -17.51
C GLN A 274 13.17 -0.99 -18.07
N LYS A 275 13.42 0.10 -17.33
CA LYS A 275 14.46 1.08 -17.69
C LYS A 275 15.86 0.46 -17.69
N ALA A 276 16.23 -0.22 -16.61
CA ALA A 276 17.53 -0.90 -16.51
C ALA A 276 17.74 -1.98 -17.59
N PHE A 277 16.66 -2.66 -18.00
CA PHE A 277 16.68 -3.59 -19.13
C PHE A 277 17.00 -2.86 -20.44
N PHE A 278 16.31 -1.75 -20.75
CA PHE A 278 16.57 -0.97 -21.95
C PHE A 278 17.95 -0.30 -21.95
N GLU A 279 18.38 0.27 -20.82
CA GLU A 279 19.71 0.89 -20.63
C GLU A 279 20.83 -0.14 -20.90
N GLY A 280 20.77 -1.31 -20.25
CA GLY A 280 21.74 -2.38 -20.50
C GLY A 280 21.62 -3.03 -21.89
N ASN A 281 20.50 -2.86 -22.59
CA ASN A 281 20.34 -3.33 -23.97
C ASN A 281 20.95 -2.33 -24.97
N GLN A 282 20.88 -1.03 -24.67
CA GLN A 282 21.60 0.01 -25.40
C GLN A 282 23.12 -0.15 -25.20
N GLU A 283 23.58 -0.34 -23.95
CA GLU A 283 24.99 -0.59 -23.64
C GLU A 283 25.54 -1.83 -24.38
N ALA A 284 24.76 -2.91 -24.48
CA ALA A 284 25.13 -4.09 -25.25
C ALA A 284 25.24 -3.83 -26.77
N ILE A 285 24.38 -2.95 -27.33
CA ILE A 285 24.45 -2.54 -28.74
C ILE A 285 25.68 -1.65 -28.97
N ASP A 286 25.93 -0.68 -28.09
CA ASP A 286 27.09 0.23 -28.17
C ASP A 286 28.43 -0.52 -28.08
N GLN A 287 28.46 -1.65 -27.36
CA GLN A 287 29.61 -2.56 -27.24
C GLN A 287 29.68 -3.63 -28.36
N GLY A 288 28.73 -3.62 -29.31
CA GLY A 288 28.69 -4.54 -30.45
C GLY A 288 28.30 -5.99 -30.09
N TRP A 289 27.61 -6.21 -28.98
CA TRP A 289 27.17 -7.53 -28.51
C TRP A 289 25.76 -7.86 -29.01
N GLU A 290 25.59 -7.95 -30.33
CA GLU A 290 24.29 -8.16 -30.98
C GLU A 290 23.54 -9.40 -30.48
N GLU A 291 24.24 -10.50 -30.16
CA GLU A 291 23.65 -11.72 -29.57
C GLU A 291 23.04 -11.51 -28.16
N VAL A 292 23.44 -10.44 -27.45
CA VAL A 292 22.93 -10.08 -26.11
C VAL A 292 21.77 -9.10 -26.19
N ALA A 293 21.69 -8.32 -27.29
CA ALA A 293 20.57 -7.43 -27.56
C ALA A 293 19.30 -8.27 -27.78
N ALA A 294 18.23 -7.95 -27.06
CA ALA A 294 16.98 -8.67 -27.17
C ALA A 294 16.27 -8.31 -28.48
N GLU A 295 16.28 -9.22 -29.46
CA GLU A 295 15.39 -9.13 -30.61
C GLU A 295 13.92 -9.04 -30.14
N PRO A 296 13.13 -8.07 -30.64
CA PRO A 296 11.72 -7.97 -30.30
C PRO A 296 10.98 -9.18 -30.89
N GLU A 297 10.21 -9.88 -30.05
CA GLU A 297 9.40 -11.01 -30.51
C GLU A 297 8.47 -10.57 -31.66
N PRO A 298 8.41 -11.32 -32.78
CA PRO A 298 7.60 -10.94 -33.93
C PRO A 298 6.13 -10.93 -33.53
N ARG A 299 5.44 -9.81 -33.78
CA ARG A 299 4.01 -9.66 -33.51
C ARG A 299 3.22 -10.54 -34.49
N THR A 300 2.73 -11.68 -34.01
CA THR A 300 1.73 -12.54 -34.66
C THR A 300 0.33 -12.17 -34.19
#